data_AF-L7NB22-F1
#
_entry.id   AF-L7NB22-F1
#
_cell.length_a   1.000
_cell.length_b   1.000
_cell.length_c   1.000
_cell.angle_alpha   90.00
_cell.angle_beta   90.00
_cell.angle_gamma   90.00
#
_symmetry.space_group_name_H-M   'P 1'
#
loop_
_entity.id
_entity.type
_entity.pdbx_description
1 polymer ?
#
loop_
_entity_poly.entity_id
_entity_poly.type
_entity_poly.pdbx_seq_one_letter_code
_entity_poly.pdbx_strand_id
1 'polypeptide(L)'
;LTNRLGDFFLFVFFSSTIFSSYYFLSLSFFCWLSSLMLLLASFTKSAQFPFSGWLPKAMSAPTPISSLVHSSTLVTAGLVLIMNFSEMILNKDVIMIIMVVGVFTMFFSSMAALVEEDLKKVVALSTLSQMGFSMLTVGIGLSFVSFIHLLSHALFKSCLFMQVGYLIHCS
;
A
#
# COMPACT_ATOMS: atom_id res chain seq x y z
N LEU A 1 -6.70 1.12 13.90
CA LEU A 1 -7.28 2.47 13.67
C LEU A 1 -6.98 2.99 12.27
N THR A 2 -5.71 3.03 11.85
CA THR A 2 -5.31 3.45 10.48
C THR A 2 -6.08 2.73 9.37
N ASN A 3 -6.23 1.41 9.44
CA ASN A 3 -7.00 0.66 8.43
C ASN A 3 -8.49 1.04 8.39
N ARG A 4 -9.08 1.47 9.52
CA ARG A 4 -10.46 1.94 9.58
C ARG A 4 -10.64 3.32 8.94
N LEU A 5 -9.60 4.18 9.00
CA LEU A 5 -9.59 5.43 8.22
C LEU A 5 -9.61 5.14 6.72
N GLY A 6 -8.88 4.12 6.28
CA GLY A 6 -8.95 3.63 4.90
C GLY A 6 -10.35 3.19 4.49
N ASP A 7 -11.03 2.42 5.35
CA ASP A 7 -12.40 1.97 5.10
C ASP A 7 -13.38 3.15 5.02
N PHE A 8 -13.18 4.19 5.84
CA PHE A 8 -13.94 5.43 5.76
C PHE A 8 -13.73 6.14 4.40
N PHE A 9 -12.49 6.23 3.92
CA PHE A 9 -12.23 6.81 2.59
C PHE A 9 -12.87 6.00 1.46
N LEU A 10 -12.89 4.66 1.55
CA LEU A 10 -13.62 3.81 0.60
C LEU A 10 -15.13 4.07 0.64
N PHE A 11 -15.70 4.24 1.82
CA PHE A 11 -17.13 4.55 1.95
C PHE A 11 -17.47 5.90 1.30
N VAL A 12 -16.65 6.92 1.55
CA VAL A 12 -16.81 8.24 0.92
C VAL A 12 -16.65 8.14 -0.60
N PHE A 13 -15.69 7.35 -1.10
CA PHE A 13 -15.54 7.08 -2.52
C PHE A 13 -16.83 6.53 -3.15
N PHE A 14 -17.40 5.45 -2.63
CA PHE A 14 -18.65 4.88 -3.16
C PHE A 14 -19.82 5.85 -3.06
N SER A 15 -19.92 6.62 -1.97
CA SER A 15 -20.97 7.63 -1.85
C SER A 15 -20.83 8.73 -2.93
N SER A 16 -19.60 9.20 -3.18
CA SER A 16 -19.33 10.25 -4.17
C SER A 16 -19.65 9.80 -5.60
N THR A 17 -19.38 8.54 -5.94
CA THR A 17 -19.73 7.97 -7.25
C THR A 17 -21.24 7.78 -7.44
N ILE A 18 -21.99 7.57 -6.36
CA ILE A 18 -23.45 7.50 -6.43
C ILE A 18 -24.01 8.91 -6.63
N PHE A 19 -23.53 9.91 -5.88
CA PHE A 19 -24.00 11.29 -6.00
C PHE A 19 -23.66 11.96 -7.34
N SER A 20 -22.54 11.59 -7.96
CA SER A 20 -22.17 12.10 -9.29
C SER A 20 -23.17 11.71 -10.38
N SER A 21 -23.88 10.58 -10.22
CA SER A 21 -24.91 10.15 -11.16
C SER A 21 -26.18 11.00 -11.13
N TYR A 22 -26.48 11.65 -10.00
CA TYR A 22 -27.70 12.43 -9.81
C TYR A 22 -27.54 13.92 -10.17
N TYR A 23 -26.34 14.49 -10.03
CA TYR A 23 -26.09 15.91 -10.28
C TYR A 23 -25.16 16.12 -11.48
N PHE A 24 -25.75 16.46 -12.63
CA PHE A 24 -25.02 16.63 -13.89
C PHE A 24 -24.05 17.83 -13.89
N LEU A 25 -24.33 18.88 -13.11
CA LEU A 25 -23.60 20.16 -13.17
C LEU A 25 -22.24 20.15 -12.46
N SER A 26 -22.00 19.20 -11.55
CA SER A 26 -20.79 19.16 -10.70
C SER A 26 -20.00 17.84 -10.84
N LEU A 27 -20.10 17.21 -12.01
CA LEU A 27 -19.54 15.88 -12.28
C LEU A 27 -18.00 15.86 -12.21
N SER A 28 -17.34 16.92 -12.70
CA SER A 28 -15.87 17.05 -12.64
C SER A 28 -15.34 17.12 -11.20
N PHE A 29 -16.01 17.90 -10.34
CA PHE A 29 -15.65 18.00 -8.92
C PHE A 29 -15.81 16.65 -8.21
N PHE A 30 -16.94 15.97 -8.44
CA PHE A 30 -17.17 14.66 -7.82
C PHE A 30 -16.19 13.59 -8.32
N CYS A 31 -15.82 13.58 -9.61
CA CYS A 31 -14.81 12.67 -10.14
C CYS A 31 -13.41 12.95 -9.56
N TRP A 32 -13.04 14.22 -9.37
CA TRP A 32 -11.75 14.54 -8.75
C TRP A 32 -11.73 14.12 -7.28
N LEU A 33 -12.80 14.43 -6.54
CA LEU A 33 -12.94 14.01 -5.14
C LEU A 33 -12.91 12.48 -4.99
N SER A 34 -13.60 11.75 -5.86
CA SER A 34 -13.64 10.29 -5.81
C SER A 34 -12.24 9.70 -6.07
N SER A 35 -11.49 10.24 -7.04
CA SER A 35 -10.12 9.82 -7.32
C SER A 35 -9.17 10.03 -6.14
N LEU A 36 -9.31 11.15 -5.42
CA LEU A 36 -8.52 11.45 -4.22
C LEU A 36 -8.86 10.53 -3.04
N MET A 37 -10.15 10.28 -2.80
CA MET A 37 -10.58 9.40 -1.71
C MET A 37 -10.14 7.96 -1.96
N LEU A 38 -10.20 7.50 -3.21
CA LEU A 38 -9.67 6.21 -3.61
C LEU A 38 -8.15 6.12 -3.38
N LEU A 39 -7.41 7.17 -3.72
CA LEU A 39 -5.96 7.24 -3.51
C LEU A 39 -5.61 7.23 -2.01
N LEU A 40 -6.32 7.99 -1.16
CA LEU A 40 -6.12 7.95 0.29
C LEU A 40 -6.46 6.59 0.89
N ALA A 41 -7.55 5.96 0.45
CA ALA A 41 -7.88 4.59 0.84
C ALA A 41 -6.76 3.62 0.49
N SER A 42 -6.23 3.71 -0.73
CA SER A 42 -5.14 2.85 -1.18
C SER A 42 -3.87 3.04 -0.35
N PHE A 43 -3.47 4.28 -0.06
CA PHE A 43 -2.29 4.62 0.75
C PHE A 43 -2.36 4.08 2.17
N THR A 44 -3.54 4.13 2.79
CA THR A 44 -3.70 3.58 4.15
C THR A 44 -3.50 2.06 4.17
N LYS A 45 -4.05 1.33 3.18
CA LYS A 45 -3.95 -0.14 3.10
C LYS A 45 -2.56 -0.61 2.67
N SER A 46 -1.92 0.10 1.74
CA SER A 46 -0.54 -0.19 1.31
C SER A 46 0.54 0.36 2.24
N ALA A 47 0.13 0.96 3.38
CA ALA A 47 1.03 1.56 4.37
C ALA A 47 1.96 2.64 3.78
N GLN A 48 1.51 3.39 2.78
CA GLN A 48 2.31 4.48 2.23
C GLN A 48 2.38 5.67 3.18
N PHE A 49 3.40 6.51 3.00
CA PHE A 49 3.61 7.72 3.77
C PHE A 49 2.43 8.66 3.50
N PRO A 50 1.77 9.21 4.54
CA PRO A 50 2.16 9.28 5.96
C PRO A 50 1.65 8.12 6.85
N PHE A 51 0.89 7.18 6.31
CA PHE A 51 0.24 6.09 7.04
C PHE A 51 1.13 4.84 7.26
N SER A 52 2.45 4.93 7.10
CA SER A 52 3.35 3.77 7.17
C SER A 52 3.51 3.15 8.56
N GLY A 53 3.27 3.93 9.63
CA GLY A 53 3.60 3.54 10.99
C GLY A 53 2.81 2.36 11.57
N TRP A 54 1.72 1.91 10.93
CA TRP A 54 0.97 0.76 11.43
C TRP A 54 1.62 -0.58 11.08
N LEU A 55 2.38 -0.64 9.98
CA LEU A 55 2.95 -1.89 9.47
C LEU A 55 4.06 -2.44 10.40
N PRO A 56 5.05 -1.63 10.87
CA PRO A 56 6.04 -2.12 11.84
C PRO A 56 5.41 -2.53 13.18
N LYS A 57 4.35 -1.82 13.61
CA LYS A 57 3.61 -2.16 14.84
C LYS A 57 2.87 -3.48 14.75
N ALA A 58 2.47 -3.91 13.55
CA ALA A 58 1.78 -5.18 13.34
C ALA A 58 2.69 -6.42 13.54
N MET A 59 4.01 -6.23 13.60
CA MET A 59 4.99 -7.32 13.77
C MET A 59 5.07 -7.87 15.20
N SER A 60 4.21 -7.40 16.12
CA SER A 60 3.97 -8.05 17.40
C SER A 60 3.23 -9.39 17.25
N ALA A 61 2.58 -9.62 16.11
CA ALA A 61 1.88 -10.86 15.81
C ALA A 61 2.87 -12.05 15.62
N PRO A 62 2.41 -13.30 15.82
CA PRO A 62 3.24 -14.47 15.57
C PRO A 62 3.65 -14.56 14.10
N THR A 63 4.83 -15.12 13.86
CA THR A 63 5.49 -15.16 12.54
C THR A 63 4.71 -15.80 11.39
N PRO A 64 3.86 -16.84 11.58
CA PRO A 64 3.02 -17.35 10.49
C PRO A 64 1.88 -16.38 10.12
N ILE A 65 1.44 -15.51 11.03
CA ILE A 65 0.40 -14.52 10.74
C ILE A 65 1.02 -13.33 10.01
N SER A 66 2.21 -12.89 10.41
CA SER A 66 2.94 -11.83 9.70
C SER A 66 3.36 -12.26 8.30
N SER A 67 3.71 -13.54 8.09
CA SER A 67 4.07 -14.06 6.77
C SER A 67 2.90 -14.03 5.79
N LEU A 68 1.66 -14.20 6.25
CA LEU A 68 0.48 -14.27 5.38
C LEU A 68 -0.25 -12.92 5.27
N VAL A 69 -0.57 -12.31 6.41
CA VAL A 69 -1.44 -11.12 6.41
C VAL A 69 -0.67 -9.88 5.96
N HIS A 70 0.55 -9.70 6.47
CA HIS A 70 1.28 -8.44 6.31
C HIS A 70 2.28 -8.46 5.15
N SER A 71 2.61 -9.63 4.60
CA SER A 71 3.53 -9.73 3.46
C SER A 71 2.82 -9.80 2.11
N SER A 72 1.70 -10.53 2.01
CA SER A 72 1.15 -10.96 0.72
C SER A 72 -0.28 -10.49 0.43
N THR A 73 -1.09 -10.20 1.45
CA THR A 73 -2.53 -9.95 1.26
C THR A 73 -2.99 -8.54 1.63
N LEU A 74 -2.75 -8.07 2.86
CA LEU A 74 -3.31 -6.79 3.31
C LEU A 74 -2.64 -5.59 2.61
N VAL A 75 -1.32 -5.61 2.53
CA VAL A 75 -0.53 -4.48 2.02
C VAL A 75 -0.60 -4.38 0.49
N THR A 76 -0.77 -5.51 -0.19
CA THR A 76 -0.95 -5.57 -1.65
C THR A 76 -2.34 -5.12 -2.09
N ALA A 77 -3.36 -5.25 -1.24
CA ALA A 77 -4.74 -4.89 -1.56
C ALA A 77 -4.90 -3.42 -1.99
N GLY A 78 -4.15 -2.49 -1.37
CA GLY A 78 -4.18 -1.07 -1.75
C GLY A 78 -3.66 -0.83 -3.17
N LEU A 79 -2.60 -1.52 -3.57
CA LEU A 79 -2.02 -1.42 -4.92
C LEU A 79 -2.91 -2.06 -5.97
N VAL A 80 -3.46 -3.25 -5.68
CA VAL A 80 -4.41 -3.93 -6.57
C VAL A 80 -5.65 -3.05 -6.81
N LEU A 81 -6.12 -2.35 -5.78
CA LEU A 81 -7.23 -1.40 -5.91
C LEU A 81 -6.90 -0.27 -6.89
N ILE A 82 -5.71 0.33 -6.82
CA ILE A 82 -5.26 1.36 -7.78
C ILE A 82 -5.16 0.78 -9.20
N MET A 83 -4.61 -0.43 -9.35
CA MET A 83 -4.47 -1.06 -10.66
C MET A 83 -5.83 -1.27 -11.33
N ASN A 84 -6.83 -1.70 -10.57
CA ASN A 84 -8.19 -1.92 -11.07
C ASN A 84 -8.88 -0.61 -11.48
N PHE A 85 -8.65 0.48 -10.74
CA PHE A 85 -9.21 1.80 -11.04
C PHE A 85 -8.25 2.71 -11.82
N SER A 86 -7.35 2.12 -12.61
CA SER A 86 -6.31 2.85 -13.35
C SER A 86 -6.88 3.96 -14.24
N GLU A 87 -8.00 3.75 -14.91
CA GLU A 87 -8.64 4.75 -15.78
C GLU A 87 -9.07 6.01 -15.01
N MET A 88 -9.58 5.85 -13.80
CA MET A 88 -10.01 6.97 -12.96
C MET A 88 -8.83 7.75 -12.36
N ILE A 89 -7.64 7.16 -12.40
CA ILE A 89 -6.40 7.68 -11.81
C ILE A 89 -5.52 8.36 -12.88
N LEU A 90 -5.93 8.37 -14.15
CA LEU A 90 -5.19 8.95 -15.29
C LEU A 90 -4.94 10.47 -15.22
N ASN A 91 -5.44 11.16 -14.19
CA ASN A 91 -5.15 12.58 -13.98
C ASN A 91 -3.65 12.80 -13.68
N LYS A 92 -3.00 13.69 -14.43
CA LYS A 92 -1.56 13.99 -14.30
C LYS A 92 -1.15 14.34 -12.87
N ASP A 93 -1.97 15.13 -12.18
CA ASP A 93 -1.70 15.55 -10.80
C ASP A 93 -1.74 14.37 -9.83
N VAL A 94 -2.69 13.46 -10.02
CA VAL A 94 -2.85 12.24 -9.20
C VAL A 94 -1.67 11.31 -9.41
N ILE A 95 -1.27 11.11 -10.67
CA ILE A 95 -0.09 10.31 -11.02
C ILE A 95 1.18 10.88 -10.39
N MET A 96 1.36 12.20 -10.41
CA MET A 96 2.51 12.86 -9.77
C MET A 96 2.53 12.60 -8.27
N ILE A 97 1.38 12.69 -7.58
CA ILE A 97 1.27 12.37 -6.15
C ILE A 97 1.66 10.91 -5.89
N ILE A 98 1.15 9.97 -6.68
CA ILE A 98 1.46 8.54 -6.59
C ILE A 98 2.96 8.29 -6.68
N MET A 99 3.64 8.88 -7.67
CA MET A 99 5.08 8.71 -7.86
C MET A 99 5.88 9.30 -6.70
N VAL A 100 5.54 10.53 -6.27
CA VAL A 100 6.24 11.23 -5.19
C VAL A 100 6.11 10.44 -3.88
N VAL A 101 4.91 9.99 -3.54
CA VAL A 101 4.67 9.19 -2.33
C VAL A 101 5.38 7.83 -2.42
N GLY A 102 5.41 7.20 -3.59
CA GLY A 102 6.16 5.96 -3.85
C GLY A 102 7.67 6.12 -3.59
N VAL A 103 8.29 7.20 -4.08
CA VAL A 103 9.71 7.51 -3.81
C VAL A 103 9.95 7.74 -2.32
N PHE A 104 9.13 8.59 -1.69
CA PHE A 104 9.30 8.91 -0.28
C PHE A 104 9.17 7.68 0.62
N THR A 105 8.17 6.83 0.35
CA THR A 105 7.98 5.59 1.11
C THR A 105 9.15 4.65 0.96
N MET A 106 9.64 4.45 -0.26
CA MET A 106 10.82 3.61 -0.53
C MET A 106 12.04 4.13 0.22
N PHE A 107 12.29 5.44 0.18
CA PHE A 107 13.46 6.05 0.80
C PHE A 107 13.40 5.97 2.33
N PHE A 108 12.32 6.45 2.95
CA PHE A 108 12.21 6.48 4.41
C PHE A 108 12.17 5.10 5.04
N SER A 109 11.49 4.14 4.40
CA SER A 109 11.46 2.75 4.88
C SER A 109 12.83 2.09 4.85
N SER A 110 13.61 2.34 3.80
CA SER A 110 14.96 1.81 3.67
C SER A 110 15.90 2.41 4.71
N MET A 111 15.80 3.71 4.98
CA MET A 111 16.59 4.36 6.04
C MET A 111 16.22 3.83 7.43
N ALA A 112 14.92 3.68 7.71
CA ALA A 112 14.46 3.12 8.99
C ALA A 112 14.93 1.66 9.18
N ALA A 113 14.98 0.86 8.10
CA ALA A 113 15.40 -0.53 8.17
C ALA A 113 16.87 -0.70 8.60
N LEU A 114 17.73 0.30 8.36
CA LEU A 114 19.14 0.27 8.76
C LEU A 114 19.34 0.52 10.26
N VAL A 115 18.36 1.13 10.93
CA VAL A 115 18.45 1.52 12.34
C VAL A 115 17.71 0.53 13.26
N GLU A 116 16.76 -0.24 12.72
CA GLU A 116 16.00 -1.21 13.51
C GLU A 116 16.81 -2.46 13.89
N GLU A 117 16.72 -2.85 15.16
CA GLU A 117 17.42 -4.02 15.72
C GLU A 117 16.57 -5.31 15.58
N ASP A 118 15.24 -5.18 15.57
CA ASP A 118 14.33 -6.34 15.49
C ASP A 118 14.27 -6.92 14.07
N LEU A 119 14.71 -8.17 13.89
CA LEU A 119 14.70 -8.86 12.59
C LEU A 119 13.32 -8.83 11.90
N LYS A 120 12.23 -9.02 12.65
CA LYS A 120 10.87 -8.96 12.08
C LYS A 120 10.54 -7.57 11.52
N LYS A 121 10.94 -6.51 12.22
CA LYS A 121 10.70 -5.13 11.78
C LYS A 121 11.58 -4.78 10.58
N VAL A 122 12.82 -5.26 10.53
CA VAL A 122 13.68 -5.09 9.34
C VAL A 122 13.04 -5.75 8.10
N VAL A 123 12.51 -6.97 8.24
CA VAL A 123 11.79 -7.64 7.13
C VAL A 123 10.52 -6.87 6.74
N ALA A 124 9.82 -6.29 7.72
CA ALA A 124 8.62 -5.48 7.51
C ALA A 124 8.93 -4.12 6.83
N LEU A 125 9.99 -3.43 7.21
CA LEU A 125 10.40 -2.19 6.55
C LEU A 125 10.91 -2.45 5.14
N SER A 126 11.51 -3.61 4.90
CA SER A 126 11.84 -4.03 3.54
C SER A 126 10.64 -4.58 2.74
N THR A 127 9.46 -4.83 3.33
CA THR A 127 8.22 -4.95 2.53
C THR A 127 7.69 -3.57 2.18
N LEU A 128 7.70 -2.64 3.14
CA LEU A 128 7.30 -1.25 2.94
C LEU A 128 8.07 -0.58 1.78
N SER A 129 9.38 -0.81 1.68
CA SER A 129 10.19 -0.26 0.58
C SER A 129 9.79 -0.82 -0.79
N GLN A 130 9.49 -2.12 -0.85
CA GLN A 130 9.05 -2.81 -2.07
C GLN A 130 7.64 -2.40 -2.49
N MET A 131 6.77 -2.08 -1.53
CA MET A 131 5.44 -1.52 -1.80
C MET A 131 5.52 -0.08 -2.30
N GLY A 132 6.52 0.70 -1.84
CA GLY A 132 6.84 2.00 -2.43
C GLY A 132 7.32 1.89 -3.88
N PHE A 133 8.14 0.87 -4.18
CA PHE A 133 8.59 0.58 -5.55
C PHE A 133 7.44 0.16 -6.49
N SER A 134 6.57 -0.73 -6.05
CA SER A 134 5.39 -1.09 -6.84
C SER A 134 4.45 0.11 -7.04
N MET A 135 4.32 1.00 -6.06
CA MET A 135 3.56 2.23 -6.25
C MET A 135 4.16 3.15 -7.32
N LEU A 136 5.49 3.30 -7.32
CA LEU A 136 6.20 4.10 -8.30
C LEU A 136 6.01 3.54 -9.72
N THR A 137 6.09 2.22 -9.89
CA THR A 137 5.89 1.58 -11.20
C THR A 137 4.44 1.72 -11.69
N VAL A 138 3.46 1.66 -10.80
CA VAL A 138 2.06 2.01 -11.11
C VAL A 138 1.92 3.47 -11.54
N GLY A 139 2.63 4.40 -10.88
CA GLY A 139 2.67 5.82 -11.27
C GLY A 139 3.25 6.06 -12.66
N ILE A 140 4.21 5.25 -13.11
CA ILE A 140 4.75 5.33 -14.48
C ILE A 140 3.76 4.74 -15.52
N GLY A 141 2.68 4.08 -15.07
CA GLY A 141 1.70 3.40 -15.92
C GLY A 141 2.05 1.95 -16.24
N LEU A 142 3.10 1.39 -15.62
CA LEU A 142 3.54 0.00 -15.81
C LEU A 142 2.86 -0.95 -14.80
N SER A 143 1.52 -1.01 -14.84
CA SER A 143 0.72 -1.81 -13.90
C SER A 143 1.04 -3.31 -13.95
N PHE A 144 1.27 -3.86 -15.14
CA PHE A 144 1.61 -5.27 -15.32
C PHE A 144 2.95 -5.64 -14.67
N VAL A 145 3.97 -4.78 -14.80
CA VAL A 145 5.28 -4.98 -14.16
C VAL A 145 5.13 -4.93 -12.64
N SER A 146 4.36 -3.97 -12.13
CA SER A 146 4.06 -3.89 -10.71
C SER A 146 3.37 -5.15 -10.20
N PHE A 147 2.45 -5.74 -10.97
CA PHE A 147 1.73 -6.95 -10.57
C PHE A 147 2.66 -8.17 -10.49
N ILE A 148 3.53 -8.37 -11.48
CA ILE A 148 4.53 -9.45 -11.44
C ILE A 148 5.46 -9.28 -10.24
N HIS A 149 5.91 -8.05 -9.96
CA HIS A 149 6.75 -7.74 -8.81
C HIS A 149 6.05 -8.06 -7.49
N LEU A 150 4.76 -7.74 -7.36
CA LEU A 150 3.98 -8.07 -6.16
C LEU A 150 3.90 -9.58 -5.93
N LEU A 151 3.74 -10.37 -7.00
CA LEU A 151 3.65 -11.82 -6.91
C LEU A 151 4.98 -12.45 -6.49
N SER A 152 6.09 -12.00 -7.08
CA SER A 152 7.43 -12.47 -6.68
C SER A 152 7.77 -12.05 -5.25
N HIS A 153 7.45 -10.81 -4.88
CA HIS A 153 7.63 -10.29 -3.53
C HIS A 153 6.90 -11.12 -2.48
N ALA A 154 5.64 -11.49 -2.73
CA ALA A 154 4.85 -12.32 -1.80
C ALA A 154 5.53 -13.68 -1.52
N LEU A 155 6.05 -14.33 -2.56
CA LEU A 155 6.77 -15.60 -2.43
C LEU A 155 8.07 -15.41 -1.62
N PHE A 156 8.92 -14.46 -2.00
CA PHE A 156 10.20 -14.26 -1.30
C PHE A 156 10.02 -13.83 0.16
N LYS A 157 9.06 -12.95 0.44
CA LYS A 157 8.83 -12.46 1.81
C LYS A 157 8.20 -13.51 2.72
N SER A 158 7.29 -14.34 2.20
CA SER A 158 6.74 -15.43 3.00
C SER A 158 7.84 -16.41 3.45
N CYS A 159 8.78 -16.76 2.55
CA CYS A 159 9.96 -17.56 2.91
C CYS A 159 10.84 -16.89 3.98
N LEU A 160 11.15 -15.59 3.82
CA LEU A 160 11.97 -14.85 4.80
C LEU A 160 11.32 -14.79 6.19
N PHE A 161 10.00 -14.54 6.27
CA PHE A 161 9.30 -14.52 7.56
C PHE A 161 9.28 -15.90 8.23
N MET A 162 9.17 -16.99 7.47
CA MET A 162 9.27 -18.35 8.03
C MET A 162 10.68 -18.64 8.56
N GLN A 163 11.73 -18.26 7.83
CA GLN A 163 13.12 -18.42 8.27
C GLN A 163 13.41 -17.60 9.55
N VAL A 164 12.97 -16.35 9.61
CA VAL A 164 13.09 -15.52 10.82
C VAL A 164 12.30 -16.13 11.98
N GLY A 165 11.12 -16.68 11.71
CA GLY A 165 10.32 -17.39 12.73
C GLY A 165 11.03 -18.61 13.30
N TYR A 166 11.68 -19.40 12.45
CA TYR A 166 12.50 -20.54 12.88
C TYR A 166 13.67 -20.09 13.77
N LEU A 167 14.43 -19.07 13.35
CA LEU A 167 15.55 -18.54 14.14
C LEU A 167 15.11 -18.06 15.53
N ILE A 168 13.97 -17.37 15.62
CA ILE A 168 13.44 -16.87 16.90
C ILE A 168 12.95 -18.00 17.82
N HIS A 169 12.44 -19.11 17.26
CA HIS A 169 11.99 -20.24 18.07
C HIS A 169 13.15 -21.16 18.49
N CYS A 170 14.23 -21.20 17.72
CA CYS A 170 15.42 -22.00 18.02
C CYS A 170 16.41 -21.30 18.95
N SER A 171 16.31 -19.98 19.12
CA SER A 171 17.06 -19.21 20.13
C SER A 171 16.32 -19.15 21.45
#